data_AF-A0A951XQ74-F1
#
_entry.id   AF-A0A951XQ74-F1
#
_cell.length_a   1.000
_cell.length_b   1.000
_cell.length_c   1.000
_cell.angle_alpha   90.00
_cell.angle_beta   90.00
_cell.angle_gamma   90.00
#
_symmetry.space_group_name_H-M   'P 1'
#
loop_
_entity.id
_entity.type
_entity.pdbx_description
1 polymer ?
#
loop_
_entity_poly.entity_id
_entity_poly.type
_entity_poly.pdbx_seq_one_letter_code
_entity_poly.pdbx_strand_id
1 'polypeptide(L)'
;MKNSSFRFERRHLGLILVVLAMPLGFWEPWAPAVPLLLALPLLLGGGNGRSRLLSDLDELLTESSDGALVGRQPHAIQDPTLDSIRIKLNSVLDQTETAFREILGGMQASSEGRSWRRLQTTGLHGTFKDVLTRMQVMLDQLNAAQVSVARETLLSHIFLRSERGLSLAIDHVSSALTEVADHSSRSQGLAVGYADSAKAMSGAADRMSGALGQALSATETGSHALADLNVKAGTIRQLTGHIDVIAKQTNLLALNAAIEAARAGEAGRGFAVVADEVRKLADQSQKAAEEIASAIAAMSEAMSGVLGQMEAISRSMDDSRAMADDFCQQLGGSADSAVVVGNLAVTIGQGVASMQSSMQLVSLAQRARRDVTEIVHGNEVADRKMSQMERQALALASGRTWIKGSADREALIEIYDKLFANIEEQLL
;
A
#
# COMPACT_ATOMS: atom_id res chain seq x y z
N MET A 1 -58.18 46.76 -64.95
CA MET A 1 -58.32 46.76 -66.42
C MET A 1 -58.93 45.42 -66.83
N LYS A 2 -60.22 45.44 -67.22
CA LYS A 2 -60.95 44.28 -67.73
C LYS A 2 -60.36 43.92 -69.09
N ASN A 3 -59.55 42.85 -69.15
CA ASN A 3 -59.07 42.30 -70.41
C ASN A 3 -60.09 41.27 -70.88
N SER A 4 -61.10 41.74 -71.61
CA SER A 4 -62.05 40.91 -72.35
C SER A 4 -61.34 40.29 -73.55
N SER A 5 -60.59 39.22 -73.33
CA SER A 5 -60.19 38.34 -74.41
C SER A 5 -61.35 37.38 -74.68
N PHE A 6 -62.06 37.62 -75.78
CA PHE A 6 -62.97 36.64 -76.37
C PHE A 6 -62.17 35.36 -76.63
N ARG A 7 -62.27 34.38 -75.71
CA ARG A 7 -61.72 33.04 -75.90
C ARG A 7 -62.63 32.29 -76.87
N PHE A 8 -62.32 32.45 -78.15
CA PHE A 8 -62.92 31.66 -79.22
C PHE A 8 -62.46 30.20 -79.04
N GLU A 9 -63.29 29.32 -78.47
CA GLU A 9 -62.93 27.90 -78.37
C GLU A 9 -62.69 27.32 -79.76
N ARG A 10 -61.60 26.55 -79.92
CA ARG A 10 -61.23 25.87 -81.18
C ARG A 10 -62.38 25.05 -81.79
N ARG A 11 -63.29 24.54 -80.96
CA ARG A 11 -64.50 23.82 -81.39
C ARG A 11 -65.52 24.72 -82.08
N HIS A 12 -65.69 25.98 -81.66
CA HIS A 12 -66.57 26.94 -82.32
C HIS A 12 -66.04 27.34 -83.70
N LEU A 13 -64.71 27.47 -83.84
CA LEU A 13 -64.04 27.70 -85.13
C LEU A 13 -64.22 26.52 -86.09
N GLY A 14 -64.12 25.28 -85.58
CA GLY A 14 -64.41 24.07 -86.34
C GLY A 14 -65.88 23.98 -86.77
N LEU A 15 -66.82 24.35 -85.91
CA LEU A 15 -68.26 24.36 -86.20
C LEU A 15 -68.62 25.40 -87.27
N ILE A 16 -68.01 26.60 -87.22
CA ILE A 16 -68.17 27.63 -88.25
C ILE A 16 -67.67 27.12 -89.60
N LEU A 17 -66.51 26.46 -89.65
CA LEU A 17 -65.97 25.87 -90.89
C LEU A 17 -66.89 24.78 -91.48
N VAL A 18 -67.54 23.97 -90.63
CA VAL A 18 -68.52 22.97 -91.10
C VAL A 18 -69.78 23.64 -91.67
N VAL A 19 -70.28 24.70 -91.04
CA VAL A 19 -71.46 25.45 -91.54
C VAL A 19 -71.14 26.16 -92.86
N LEU A 20 -69.95 26.75 -92.99
CA LEU A 20 -69.50 27.43 -94.22
C LEU A 20 -69.25 26.46 -95.38
N ALA A 21 -69.00 25.18 -95.10
CA ALA A 21 -68.83 24.14 -96.12
C ALA A 21 -70.15 23.77 -96.82
N MET A 22 -71.30 23.88 -96.15
CA MET A 22 -72.58 23.40 -96.69
C MET A 22 -73.03 24.09 -98.00
N PRO A 23 -72.98 25.43 -98.17
CA PRO A 23 -73.39 26.05 -99.44
C PRO A 23 -72.37 25.86 -100.57
N LEU A 24 -71.11 25.55 -100.28
CA LEU A 24 -70.05 25.39 -101.29
C LEU A 24 -70.22 24.13 -102.16
N GLY A 25 -70.94 23.12 -101.67
CA GLY A 25 -71.23 21.89 -102.43
C GLY A 25 -72.25 22.05 -103.57
N PHE A 26 -72.92 23.20 -103.67
CA PHE A 26 -73.95 23.44 -104.69
C PHE A 26 -73.37 23.88 -106.05
N TRP A 27 -72.18 24.46 -106.08
CA TRP A 27 -71.54 24.95 -107.32
C TRP A 27 -70.44 24.01 -107.85
N GLU A 28 -69.73 23.30 -106.98
CA GLU A 28 -68.68 22.34 -107.35
C GLU A 28 -68.67 21.17 -106.34
N PRO A 29 -68.78 19.89 -106.77
CA PRO A 29 -68.94 18.75 -105.86
C PRO A 29 -67.79 18.54 -104.85
N TRP A 30 -66.58 19.01 -105.18
CA TRP A 30 -65.37 18.81 -104.36
C TRP A 30 -65.03 20.00 -103.46
N ALA A 31 -65.67 21.16 -103.65
CA ALA A 31 -65.43 22.38 -102.86
C ALA A 31 -65.63 22.24 -101.33
N PRO A 32 -66.62 21.48 -100.80
CA PRO A 32 -66.78 21.33 -99.36
C PRO A 32 -65.66 20.51 -98.68
N ALA A 33 -64.84 19.77 -99.45
CA ALA A 33 -63.79 18.92 -98.90
C ALA A 33 -62.70 19.72 -98.16
N VAL A 34 -62.36 20.92 -98.65
CA VAL A 34 -61.30 21.77 -98.08
C VAL A 34 -61.65 22.30 -96.68
N PRO A 35 -62.80 22.98 -96.46
CA PRO A 35 -63.18 23.44 -95.12
C PRO A 35 -63.46 22.27 -94.15
N LEU A 36 -63.99 21.13 -94.62
CA LEU A 36 -64.19 19.93 -93.79
C LEU A 36 -62.85 19.30 -93.35
N LEU A 37 -61.85 19.24 -94.25
CA LEU A 37 -60.49 18.78 -93.91
C LEU A 37 -59.82 19.69 -92.86
N LEU A 38 -60.04 21.01 -92.94
CA LEU A 38 -59.55 21.97 -91.95
C LEU A 38 -60.32 21.92 -90.62
N ALA A 39 -61.61 21.58 -90.64
CA ALA A 39 -62.42 21.42 -89.44
C ALA A 39 -62.10 20.13 -88.66
N LEU A 40 -61.68 19.06 -89.36
CA LEU A 40 -61.38 17.75 -88.79
C LEU A 40 -60.37 17.79 -87.61
N PRO A 41 -59.18 18.42 -87.72
CA PRO A 41 -58.24 18.51 -86.60
C PRO A 41 -58.72 19.43 -85.48
N LEU A 42 -59.57 20.43 -85.76
CA LEU A 42 -60.11 21.36 -84.76
C LEU A 42 -61.20 20.73 -83.89
N LEU A 43 -62.00 19.82 -84.44
CA LEU A 43 -63.07 19.11 -83.72
C LEU A 43 -62.57 17.86 -82.99
N LEU A 44 -61.60 17.14 -83.56
CA LEU A 44 -61.02 15.92 -82.99
C LEU A 44 -59.84 16.17 -82.01
N GLY A 45 -59.19 17.35 -82.07
CA GLY A 45 -57.97 17.67 -81.31
C GLY A 45 -58.13 17.91 -79.80
N GLY A 46 -59.24 17.49 -79.17
CA GLY A 46 -59.55 17.75 -77.75
C GLY A 46 -59.07 16.69 -76.75
N GLY A 47 -58.47 15.58 -77.20
CA GLY A 47 -58.19 14.42 -76.34
C GLY A 47 -56.81 14.34 -75.66
N ASN A 48 -55.83 15.15 -76.06
CA ASN A 48 -54.41 14.93 -75.69
C ASN A 48 -54.01 15.36 -74.25
N GLY A 49 -54.84 16.11 -73.54
CA GLY A 49 -54.51 16.58 -72.19
C GLY A 49 -54.61 15.48 -71.12
N ARG A 50 -55.57 14.55 -71.30
CA ARG A 50 -55.88 13.53 -70.28
C ARG A 50 -54.95 12.31 -70.35
N SER A 51 -54.44 11.96 -71.53
CA SER A 51 -53.48 10.84 -71.69
C SER A 51 -52.08 11.17 -71.19
N ARG A 52 -51.60 12.40 -71.44
CA ARG A 52 -50.31 12.88 -70.93
C ARG A 52 -50.28 12.91 -69.40
N LEU A 53 -51.33 13.44 -68.79
CA LEU A 53 -51.45 13.53 -67.33
C LEU A 53 -51.47 12.17 -66.63
N LEU A 54 -52.12 11.17 -67.24
CA LEU A 54 -52.10 9.81 -66.72
C LEU A 54 -50.72 9.17 -66.87
N SER A 55 -50.00 9.46 -67.96
CA SER A 55 -48.61 9.04 -68.14
C SER A 55 -47.68 9.66 -67.11
N ASP A 56 -47.81 10.96 -66.83
CA ASP A 56 -46.97 11.67 -65.85
C ASP A 56 -47.24 11.16 -64.42
N LEU A 57 -48.50 10.81 -64.11
CA LEU A 57 -48.86 10.17 -62.83
C LEU A 57 -48.32 8.73 -62.74
N ASP A 58 -48.37 7.96 -63.82
CA ASP A 58 -47.83 6.61 -63.90
C ASP A 58 -46.31 6.61 -63.72
N GLU A 59 -45.61 7.55 -64.35
CA GLU A 59 -44.17 7.77 -64.17
C GLU A 59 -43.84 8.13 -62.72
N LEU A 60 -44.56 9.09 -62.12
CA LEU A 60 -44.36 9.46 -60.72
C LEU A 60 -44.61 8.29 -59.76
N LEU A 61 -45.66 7.49 -60.01
CA LEU A 61 -45.96 6.31 -59.20
C LEU A 61 -44.91 5.21 -59.39
N THR A 62 -44.35 5.07 -60.59
CA THR A 62 -43.24 4.16 -60.88
C THR A 62 -41.99 4.59 -60.11
N GLU A 63 -41.59 5.85 -60.20
CA GLU A 63 -40.45 6.40 -59.44
C GLU A 63 -40.64 6.22 -57.92
N SER A 64 -41.86 6.50 -57.43
CA SER A 64 -42.20 6.34 -56.01
C SER A 64 -42.16 4.87 -55.58
N SER A 65 -42.59 3.95 -56.45
CA SER A 65 -42.51 2.50 -56.24
C SER A 65 -41.06 2.01 -56.18
N ASP A 66 -40.16 2.65 -56.92
CA ASP A 66 -38.72 2.37 -56.90
C ASP A 66 -38.00 3.04 -55.70
N GLY A 67 -38.74 3.75 -54.84
CA GLY A 67 -38.22 4.40 -53.63
C GLY A 67 -37.73 5.84 -53.84
N ALA A 68 -37.87 6.40 -55.05
CA ALA A 68 -37.53 7.78 -55.36
C ALA A 68 -38.69 8.73 -54.99
N LEU A 69 -38.78 9.09 -53.70
CA LEU A 69 -39.88 9.89 -53.16
C LEU A 69 -39.77 11.41 -53.40
N VAL A 70 -38.84 11.88 -54.25
CA VAL A 70 -38.59 13.32 -54.50
C VAL A 70 -39.45 13.87 -55.63
N GLY A 71 -39.94 13.01 -56.53
CA GLY A 71 -40.75 13.41 -57.69
C GLY A 71 -42.06 14.09 -57.28
N ARG A 72 -42.50 15.11 -58.03
CA ARG A 72 -43.77 15.83 -57.77
C ARG A 72 -44.46 16.15 -59.08
N GLN A 73 -45.78 16.29 -59.01
CA GLN A 73 -46.58 16.88 -60.10
C GLN A 73 -46.83 18.37 -59.83
N PRO A 74 -46.14 19.31 -60.50
CA PRO A 74 -46.21 20.74 -60.16
C PRO A 74 -47.37 21.49 -60.83
N HIS A 75 -47.94 20.95 -61.91
CA HIS A 75 -48.88 21.69 -62.76
C HIS A 75 -50.35 21.53 -62.31
N ALA A 76 -51.08 22.66 -62.31
CA ALA A 76 -52.54 22.74 -62.09
C ALA A 76 -53.31 21.90 -63.11
N ILE A 77 -54.20 21.04 -62.62
CA ILE A 77 -55.07 20.20 -63.45
C ILE A 77 -56.44 20.86 -63.50
N GLN A 78 -57.01 21.01 -64.70
CA GLN A 78 -58.30 21.68 -64.86
C GLN A 78 -59.47 20.87 -64.27
N ASP A 79 -59.36 19.54 -64.26
CA ASP A 79 -60.32 18.64 -63.62
C ASP A 79 -60.14 18.69 -62.09
N PRO A 80 -61.15 19.15 -61.32
CA PRO A 80 -61.06 19.29 -59.87
C PRO A 80 -60.75 17.98 -59.14
N THR A 81 -61.20 16.84 -59.67
CA THR A 81 -60.98 15.53 -59.05
C THR A 81 -59.53 15.07 -59.23
N LEU A 82 -58.98 15.23 -60.44
CA LEU A 82 -57.59 14.90 -60.74
C LEU A 82 -56.63 15.89 -60.07
N ASP A 83 -56.99 17.17 -59.96
CA ASP A 83 -56.22 18.16 -59.20
C ASP A 83 -56.17 17.80 -57.70
N SER A 84 -57.30 17.36 -57.14
CA SER A 84 -57.35 16.86 -55.76
C SER A 84 -56.49 15.62 -55.56
N ILE A 85 -56.47 14.68 -56.51
CA ILE A 85 -55.61 13.49 -56.45
C ILE A 85 -54.14 13.91 -56.48
N ARG A 86 -53.76 14.83 -57.37
CA ARG A 86 -52.39 15.36 -57.45
C ARG A 86 -51.93 16.00 -56.13
N ILE A 87 -52.76 16.86 -55.53
CA ILE A 87 -52.44 17.50 -54.24
C ILE A 87 -52.24 16.44 -53.16
N LYS A 88 -53.15 15.46 -53.06
CA LYS A 88 -53.07 14.39 -52.08
C LYS A 88 -51.85 13.50 -52.31
N LEU A 89 -51.52 13.17 -53.56
CA LEU A 89 -50.36 12.36 -53.93
C LEU A 89 -49.06 13.09 -53.57
N ASN A 90 -48.90 14.35 -53.99
CA ASN A 90 -47.74 15.16 -53.61
C ASN A 90 -47.63 15.26 -52.07
N SER A 91 -48.75 15.47 -51.36
CA SER A 91 -48.76 15.56 -49.90
C SER A 91 -48.37 14.24 -49.22
N VAL A 92 -48.74 13.09 -49.78
CA VAL A 92 -48.29 11.78 -49.27
C VAL A 92 -46.80 11.62 -49.53
N LEU A 93 -46.30 11.97 -50.72
CA LEU A 93 -44.88 11.89 -51.05
C LEU A 93 -44.03 12.83 -50.18
N ASP A 94 -44.47 14.08 -49.97
CA ASP A 94 -43.82 15.05 -49.08
C ASP A 94 -43.69 14.52 -47.65
N GLN A 95 -44.79 13.98 -47.11
CA GLN A 95 -44.80 13.43 -45.75
C GLN A 95 -43.95 12.16 -45.64
N THR A 96 -43.95 11.32 -46.67
CA THR A 96 -43.18 10.07 -46.70
C THR A 96 -41.69 10.37 -46.82
N GLU A 97 -41.28 11.23 -47.75
CA GLU A 97 -39.89 11.68 -47.93
C GLU A 97 -39.37 12.34 -46.64
N THR A 98 -40.13 13.28 -46.07
CA THR A 98 -39.73 13.99 -44.85
C THR A 98 -39.61 13.03 -43.67
N ALA A 99 -40.57 12.12 -43.47
CA ALA A 99 -40.51 11.15 -42.39
C ALA A 99 -39.28 10.23 -42.51
N PHE A 100 -39.01 9.66 -43.69
CA PHE A 100 -37.84 8.80 -43.88
C PHE A 100 -36.52 9.58 -43.74
N ARG A 101 -36.44 10.81 -44.29
CA ARG A 101 -35.26 11.66 -44.17
C ARG A 101 -34.96 11.98 -42.69
N GLU A 102 -35.99 12.31 -41.91
CA GLU A 102 -35.82 12.57 -40.48
C GLU A 102 -35.40 11.31 -39.71
N ILE A 103 -36.03 10.15 -39.94
CA ILE A 103 -35.65 8.87 -39.30
C ILE A 103 -34.18 8.55 -39.57
N LEU A 104 -33.76 8.58 -40.84
CA LEU A 104 -32.37 8.28 -41.23
C LEU A 104 -31.40 9.28 -40.61
N GLY A 105 -31.70 10.57 -40.68
CA GLY A 105 -30.87 11.62 -40.09
C GLY A 105 -30.75 11.50 -38.57
N GLY A 106 -31.84 11.14 -37.88
CA GLY A 106 -31.85 10.89 -36.44
C GLY A 106 -31.05 9.64 -36.05
N MET A 107 -31.19 8.54 -36.80
CA MET A 107 -30.40 7.33 -36.58
C MET A 107 -28.91 7.58 -36.77
N GLN A 108 -28.52 8.26 -37.86
CA GLN A 108 -27.12 8.60 -38.11
C GLN A 108 -26.57 9.52 -37.01
N ALA A 109 -27.32 10.56 -36.63
CA ALA A 109 -26.92 11.43 -35.52
C ALA A 109 -26.76 10.68 -34.20
N SER A 110 -27.67 9.75 -33.88
CA SER A 110 -27.56 8.91 -32.68
C SER A 110 -26.36 7.97 -32.73
N SER A 111 -26.03 7.39 -33.89
CA SER A 111 -24.85 6.55 -34.09
C SER A 111 -23.54 7.34 -33.90
N GLU A 112 -23.51 8.60 -34.35
CA GLU A 112 -22.38 9.52 -34.17
C GLU A 112 -22.35 10.19 -32.77
N GLY A 113 -23.17 9.74 -31.82
CA GLY A 113 -23.21 10.29 -30.46
C GLY A 113 -23.83 11.68 -30.34
N ARG A 114 -24.48 12.18 -31.40
CA ARG A 114 -25.20 13.47 -31.43
C ARG A 114 -26.66 13.31 -30.99
N SER A 115 -26.87 12.83 -29.77
CA SER A 115 -28.20 12.56 -29.20
C SER A 115 -29.02 13.82 -28.89
N TRP A 116 -28.43 15.02 -29.02
CA TRP A 116 -29.14 16.29 -28.89
C TRP A 116 -30.02 16.62 -30.12
N ARG A 117 -29.80 15.97 -31.28
CA ARG A 117 -30.62 16.19 -32.49
C ARG A 117 -31.97 15.50 -32.33
N ARG A 118 -33.05 16.29 -32.26
CA ARG A 118 -34.43 15.81 -32.22
C ARG A 118 -35.04 15.74 -33.62
N LEU A 119 -35.87 14.71 -33.85
CA LEU A 119 -36.66 14.55 -35.07
C LEU A 119 -37.68 15.69 -35.22
N GLN A 120 -37.73 16.33 -36.38
CA GLN A 120 -38.67 17.41 -36.66
C GLN A 120 -40.03 16.86 -37.09
N THR A 121 -41.10 17.24 -36.38
CA THR A 121 -42.47 16.78 -36.69
C THR A 121 -43.33 17.86 -37.38
N THR A 122 -42.77 19.04 -37.59
CA THR A 122 -43.46 20.18 -38.21
C THR A 122 -43.83 19.87 -39.66
N GLY A 123 -45.10 20.08 -40.03
CA GLY A 123 -45.59 19.80 -41.39
C GLY A 123 -46.00 18.34 -41.65
N LEU A 124 -45.89 17.46 -40.65
CA LEU A 124 -46.36 16.07 -40.69
C LEU A 124 -47.65 15.90 -39.86
N HIS A 125 -48.52 14.99 -40.30
CA HIS A 125 -49.86 14.81 -39.73
C HIS A 125 -50.19 13.31 -39.64
N GLY A 126 -51.15 12.95 -38.79
CA GLY A 126 -51.61 11.58 -38.64
C GLY A 126 -50.46 10.61 -38.32
N THR A 127 -50.45 9.47 -39.02
CA THR A 127 -49.51 8.37 -38.77
C THR A 127 -48.04 8.76 -38.97
N PHE A 128 -47.71 9.67 -39.90
CA PHE A 128 -46.33 10.11 -40.12
C PHE A 128 -45.76 10.83 -38.90
N LYS A 129 -46.57 11.69 -38.27
CA LYS A 129 -46.19 12.38 -37.03
C LYS A 129 -46.02 11.40 -35.87
N ASP A 130 -46.92 10.43 -35.76
CA ASP A 130 -46.87 9.40 -34.71
C ASP A 130 -45.64 8.51 -34.83
N VAL A 131 -45.26 8.13 -36.06
CA VAL A 131 -44.03 7.36 -36.33
C VAL A 131 -42.78 8.12 -35.89
N LEU A 132 -42.64 9.40 -36.26
CA LEU A 132 -41.49 10.20 -35.81
C LEU A 132 -41.47 10.38 -34.29
N THR A 133 -42.64 10.56 -33.67
CA THR A 133 -42.72 10.69 -32.20
C THR A 133 -42.29 9.38 -31.52
N ARG A 134 -42.74 8.23 -32.01
CA ARG A 134 -42.31 6.91 -31.49
C ARG A 134 -40.84 6.64 -31.75
N MET A 135 -40.33 7.01 -32.93
CA MET A 135 -38.90 6.89 -33.26
C MET A 135 -38.05 7.74 -32.32
N GLN A 136 -38.50 8.96 -31.98
CA GLN A 136 -37.80 9.80 -31.02
C GLN A 136 -37.70 9.12 -29.64
N VAL A 137 -38.77 8.48 -29.17
CA VAL A 137 -38.75 7.72 -27.91
C VAL A 137 -37.75 6.56 -27.98
N MET A 138 -37.68 5.84 -29.10
CA MET A 138 -36.69 4.76 -29.27
C MET A 138 -35.25 5.29 -29.29
N LEU A 139 -34.98 6.42 -29.97
CA LEU A 139 -33.67 7.06 -29.97
C LEU A 139 -33.27 7.51 -28.55
N ASP A 140 -34.22 8.05 -27.78
CA ASP A 140 -33.98 8.44 -26.39
C ASP A 140 -33.64 7.22 -25.50
N GLN A 141 -34.37 6.11 -25.67
CA GLN A 141 -34.08 4.85 -24.98
C GLN A 141 -32.73 4.25 -25.37
N LEU A 142 -32.37 4.30 -26.66
CA LEU A 142 -31.08 3.83 -27.16
C LEU A 142 -29.93 4.66 -26.60
N ASN A 143 -30.06 5.99 -26.56
CA ASN A 143 -29.07 6.86 -25.94
C ASN A 143 -28.92 6.57 -24.43
N ALA A 144 -30.04 6.38 -23.72
CA ALA A 144 -30.00 5.99 -22.31
C ALA A 144 -29.29 4.64 -22.10
N ALA A 145 -29.53 3.67 -22.99
CA ALA A 145 -28.85 2.38 -22.97
C ALA A 145 -27.35 2.51 -23.26
N GLN A 146 -26.95 3.27 -24.28
CA GLN A 146 -25.54 3.53 -24.60
C GLN A 146 -24.78 4.19 -23.43
N VAL A 147 -25.39 5.21 -22.80
CA VAL A 147 -24.81 5.87 -21.62
C VAL A 147 -24.69 4.89 -20.45
N SER A 148 -25.70 4.03 -20.24
CA SER A 148 -25.64 2.99 -19.21
C SER A 148 -24.50 2.01 -19.44
N VAL A 149 -24.35 1.50 -20.67
CA VAL A 149 -23.28 0.56 -21.04
C VAL A 149 -21.91 1.22 -20.87
N ALA A 150 -21.73 2.45 -21.37
CA ALA A 150 -20.46 3.17 -21.25
C ALA A 150 -20.06 3.42 -19.78
N ARG A 151 -21.05 3.76 -18.93
CA ARG A 151 -20.83 3.91 -17.48
C ARG A 151 -20.41 2.59 -16.85
N GLU A 152 -21.05 1.49 -17.23
CA GLU A 152 -20.76 0.16 -16.70
C GLU A 152 -19.36 -0.32 -17.11
N THR A 153 -18.96 -0.12 -18.38
CA THR A 153 -17.59 -0.41 -18.85
C THR A 153 -16.54 0.40 -18.07
N LEU A 154 -16.79 1.70 -17.83
CA LEU A 154 -15.88 2.54 -17.06
C LEU A 154 -15.75 2.05 -15.61
N LEU A 155 -16.87 1.75 -14.95
CA LEU A 155 -16.89 1.23 -13.58
C LEU A 155 -16.14 -0.10 -13.49
N SER A 156 -16.36 -1.01 -14.46
CA SER A 156 -15.65 -2.28 -14.55
C SER A 156 -14.13 -2.09 -14.68
N HIS A 157 -13.67 -1.19 -15.56
CA HIS A 157 -12.24 -0.88 -15.70
C HIS A 157 -11.61 -0.31 -14.42
N ILE A 158 -12.30 0.63 -13.75
CA ILE A 158 -11.84 1.21 -12.48
C ILE A 158 -11.74 0.12 -11.42
N PHE A 159 -12.77 -0.74 -11.35
CA PHE A 159 -12.84 -1.84 -10.40
C PHE A 159 -11.71 -2.86 -10.59
N LEU A 160 -11.51 -3.37 -11.81
CA LEU A 160 -10.43 -4.31 -12.14
C LEU A 160 -9.02 -3.72 -11.90
N ARG A 161 -8.84 -2.42 -12.12
CA ARG A 161 -7.58 -1.74 -11.77
C ARG A 161 -7.39 -1.67 -10.25
N SER A 162 -8.46 -1.35 -9.50
CA SER A 162 -8.43 -1.32 -8.04
C SER A 162 -8.13 -2.69 -7.43
N GLU A 163 -8.70 -3.76 -7.98
CA GLU A 163 -8.43 -5.14 -7.54
C GLU A 163 -6.97 -5.53 -7.69
N ARG A 164 -6.35 -5.22 -8.84
CA ARG A 164 -4.91 -5.46 -9.04
C ARG A 164 -4.06 -4.72 -8.02
N GLY A 165 -4.38 -3.45 -7.75
CA GLY A 165 -3.68 -2.66 -6.73
C GLY A 165 -3.80 -3.27 -5.33
N LEU A 166 -4.99 -3.75 -4.98
CA LEU A 166 -5.23 -4.37 -3.68
C LEU A 166 -4.55 -5.74 -3.54
N SER A 167 -4.51 -6.55 -4.60
CA SER A 167 -3.76 -7.81 -4.60
C SER A 167 -2.26 -7.56 -4.34
N LEU A 168 -1.66 -6.58 -5.00
CA LEU A 168 -0.27 -6.20 -4.77
C LEU A 168 -0.02 -5.72 -3.33
N ALA A 169 -0.96 -4.96 -2.77
CA ALA A 169 -0.87 -4.52 -1.38
C ALA A 169 -0.94 -5.70 -0.40
N ILE A 170 -1.82 -6.68 -0.63
CA ILE A 170 -1.94 -7.89 0.20
C ILE A 170 -0.65 -8.71 0.15
N ASP A 171 -0.06 -8.89 -1.02
CA ASP A 171 1.21 -9.60 -1.19
C ASP A 171 2.35 -8.87 -0.45
N HIS A 172 2.40 -7.54 -0.56
CA HIS A 172 3.40 -6.72 0.12
C HIS A 172 3.27 -6.80 1.64
N VAL A 173 2.04 -6.70 2.17
CA VAL A 173 1.77 -6.86 3.62
C VAL A 173 2.12 -8.27 4.08
N SER A 174 1.80 -9.31 3.31
CA SER A 174 2.15 -10.69 3.67
C SER A 174 3.67 -10.92 3.72
N SER A 175 4.42 -10.32 2.79
CA SER A 175 5.88 -10.35 2.82
C SER A 175 6.43 -9.62 4.04
N ALA A 176 5.93 -8.41 4.33
CA ALA A 176 6.35 -7.63 5.49
C ALA A 176 6.05 -8.36 6.81
N LEU A 177 4.89 -9.02 6.92
CA LEU A 177 4.56 -9.84 8.08
C LEU A 177 5.54 -11.01 8.28
N THR A 178 5.98 -11.65 7.19
CA THR A 178 6.99 -12.71 7.26
C THR A 178 8.33 -12.18 7.78
N GLU A 179 8.75 -11.00 7.32
CA GLU A 179 9.98 -10.35 7.80
C GLU A 179 9.88 -9.95 9.28
N VAL A 180 8.73 -9.41 9.72
CA VAL A 180 8.47 -9.12 11.13
C VAL A 180 8.50 -10.40 11.98
N ALA A 181 7.93 -11.51 11.50
CA ALA A 181 8.01 -12.80 12.20
C ALA A 181 9.45 -13.26 12.41
N ASP A 182 10.27 -13.19 11.36
CA ASP A 182 11.69 -13.56 11.41
C ASP A 182 12.47 -12.65 12.39
N HIS A 183 12.27 -11.34 12.30
CA HIS A 183 12.86 -10.38 13.23
C HIS A 183 12.45 -10.62 14.68
N SER A 184 11.20 -11.02 14.91
CA SER A 184 10.70 -11.37 16.24
C SER A 184 11.39 -12.62 16.77
N SER A 185 11.44 -13.69 15.97
CA SER A 185 12.14 -14.94 16.32
C SER A 185 13.62 -14.69 16.64
N ARG A 186 14.30 -13.90 15.80
CA ARG A 186 15.70 -13.53 16.03
C ARG A 186 15.89 -12.69 17.28
N SER A 187 14.98 -11.74 17.56
CA SER A 187 15.02 -10.93 18.79
C SER A 187 14.82 -11.79 20.04
N GLN A 188 13.94 -12.79 19.98
CA GLN A 188 13.77 -13.76 21.06
C GLN A 188 15.05 -14.55 21.31
N GLY A 189 15.70 -15.07 20.25
CA GLY A 189 16.97 -15.79 20.37
C GLY A 189 18.09 -14.93 20.96
N LEU A 190 18.21 -13.68 20.50
CA LEU A 190 19.19 -12.71 21.03
C LEU A 190 18.92 -12.38 22.50
N ALA A 191 17.66 -12.19 22.88
CA ALA A 191 17.27 -11.94 24.26
C ALA A 191 17.65 -13.11 25.19
N VAL A 192 17.38 -14.35 24.79
CA VAL A 192 17.79 -15.54 25.55
C VAL A 192 19.31 -15.60 25.68
N GLY A 193 20.05 -15.44 24.58
CA GLY A 193 21.52 -15.46 24.61
C GLY A 193 22.12 -14.34 25.47
N TYR A 194 21.50 -13.16 25.50
CA TYR A 194 21.91 -12.07 26.37
C TYR A 194 21.64 -12.38 27.85
N ALA A 195 20.48 -12.93 28.19
CA ALA A 195 20.14 -13.33 29.56
C ALA A 195 21.12 -14.39 30.09
N ASP A 196 21.45 -15.41 29.28
CA ASP A 196 22.45 -16.43 29.62
C ASP A 196 23.84 -15.82 29.84
N SER A 197 24.24 -14.90 28.95
CA SER A 197 25.53 -14.20 29.07
C SER A 197 25.59 -13.34 30.33
N ALA A 198 24.53 -12.57 30.62
CA ALA A 198 24.44 -11.75 31.81
C ALA A 198 24.51 -12.60 33.09
N LYS A 199 23.83 -13.75 33.11
CA LYS A 199 23.89 -14.72 34.22
C LYS A 199 25.30 -15.31 34.40
N ALA A 200 25.98 -15.66 33.31
CA ALA A 200 27.35 -16.16 33.34
C ALA A 200 28.33 -15.09 33.88
N MET A 201 28.15 -13.83 33.46
CA MET A 201 28.94 -12.70 33.95
C MET A 201 28.67 -12.42 35.44
N SER A 202 27.42 -12.52 35.89
CA SER A 202 27.06 -12.37 37.31
C SER A 202 27.74 -13.46 38.14
N GLY A 203 27.73 -14.72 37.68
CA GLY A 203 28.48 -15.80 38.33
C GLY A 203 30.00 -15.59 38.32
N ALA A 204 30.56 -14.90 37.33
CA ALA A 204 31.99 -14.54 37.30
C ALA A 204 32.32 -13.44 38.31
N ALA A 205 31.45 -12.44 38.44
CA ALA A 205 31.59 -11.36 39.40
C ALA A 205 31.43 -11.85 40.86
N ASP A 206 30.53 -12.79 41.13
CA ASP A 206 30.41 -13.45 42.44
C ASP A 206 31.70 -14.20 42.82
N ARG A 207 32.29 -14.96 41.88
CA ARG A 207 33.61 -15.59 42.09
C ARG A 207 34.72 -14.57 42.35
N MET A 208 34.69 -13.42 41.69
CA MET A 208 35.63 -12.33 41.90
C MET A 208 35.48 -11.72 43.30
N SER A 209 34.25 -11.47 43.76
CA SER A 209 33.94 -11.00 45.12
C SER A 209 34.47 -12.00 46.17
N GLY A 210 34.29 -13.30 45.94
CA GLY A 210 34.86 -14.36 46.78
C GLY A 210 36.39 -14.38 46.82
N ALA A 211 37.06 -14.24 45.67
CA ALA A 211 38.53 -14.20 45.58
C ALA A 211 39.11 -12.96 46.27
N LEU A 212 38.46 -11.80 46.13
CA LEU A 212 38.83 -10.57 46.84
C LEU A 212 38.67 -10.74 48.35
N GLY A 213 37.61 -11.40 48.81
CA GLY A 213 37.44 -11.72 50.24
C GLY A 213 38.56 -12.60 50.80
N GLN A 214 39.03 -13.60 50.04
CA GLN A 214 40.18 -14.43 50.45
C GLN A 214 41.48 -13.62 50.50
N ALA A 215 41.72 -12.75 49.53
CA ALA A 215 42.90 -11.91 49.48
C ALA A 215 42.91 -10.84 50.58
N LEU A 216 41.75 -10.30 50.97
CA LEU A 216 41.61 -9.43 52.13
C LEU A 216 42.01 -10.17 53.43
N SER A 217 41.51 -11.39 53.64
CA SER A 217 41.88 -12.19 54.81
C SER A 217 43.38 -12.53 54.86
N ALA A 218 44.00 -12.79 53.70
CA ALA A 218 45.44 -12.98 53.61
C ALA A 218 46.22 -11.70 53.96
N THR A 219 45.73 -10.53 53.53
CA THR A 219 46.29 -9.21 53.83
C THR A 219 46.22 -8.89 55.32
N GLU A 220 45.07 -9.16 55.97
CA GLU A 220 44.89 -9.01 57.42
C GLU A 220 45.85 -9.91 58.20
N THR A 221 45.99 -11.17 57.79
CA THR A 221 46.93 -12.12 58.40
C THR A 221 48.37 -11.62 58.27
N GLY A 222 48.75 -11.10 57.09
CA GLY A 222 50.08 -10.50 56.85
C GLY A 222 50.33 -9.27 57.72
N SER A 223 49.33 -8.41 57.89
CA SER A 223 49.40 -7.24 58.77
C SER A 223 49.63 -7.65 60.23
N HIS A 224 48.90 -8.66 60.72
CA HIS A 224 49.12 -9.21 62.07
C HIS A 224 50.53 -9.76 62.28
N ALA A 225 51.08 -10.49 61.30
CA ALA A 225 52.43 -11.01 61.37
C ALA A 225 53.50 -9.90 61.41
N LEU A 226 53.30 -8.82 60.64
CA LEU A 226 54.18 -7.65 60.67
C LEU A 226 54.09 -6.88 61.98
N ALA A 227 52.89 -6.75 62.55
CA ALA A 227 52.70 -6.14 63.86
C ALA A 227 53.44 -6.91 64.96
N ASP A 228 53.36 -8.26 64.96
CA ASP A 228 54.10 -9.12 65.89
C ASP A 228 55.63 -9.00 65.70
N LEU A 229 56.10 -8.97 64.46
CA LEU A 229 57.51 -8.72 64.14
C LEU A 229 58.00 -7.37 64.67
N ASN A 230 57.19 -6.32 64.56
CA ASN A 230 57.54 -5.00 65.07
C ASN A 230 57.63 -4.98 66.62
N VAL A 231 56.77 -5.74 67.31
CA VAL A 231 56.87 -5.95 68.77
C VAL A 231 58.17 -6.66 69.12
N LYS A 232 58.51 -7.75 68.41
CA LYS A 232 59.78 -8.48 68.62
C LYS A 232 61.00 -7.61 68.35
N ALA A 233 60.97 -6.77 67.30
CA ALA A 233 62.02 -5.80 67.00
C ALA A 233 62.22 -4.80 68.15
N GLY A 234 61.12 -4.33 68.76
CA GLY A 234 61.16 -3.50 69.97
C GLY A 234 61.86 -4.19 71.15
N THR A 235 61.55 -5.46 71.39
CA THR A 235 62.21 -6.26 72.43
C THR A 235 63.71 -6.42 72.17
N ILE A 236 64.12 -6.69 70.92
CA ILE A 236 65.54 -6.78 70.56
C ILE A 236 66.22 -5.44 70.81
N ARG A 237 65.62 -4.32 70.38
CA ARG A 237 66.16 -2.98 70.63
C ARG A 237 66.41 -2.72 72.12
N GLN A 238 65.49 -3.14 72.99
CA GLN A 238 65.65 -3.04 74.44
C GLN A 238 66.85 -3.87 74.95
N LEU A 239 66.96 -5.13 74.52
CA LEU A 239 68.10 -5.99 74.87
C LEU A 239 69.43 -5.40 74.39
N THR A 240 69.48 -4.89 73.16
CA THR A 240 70.67 -4.22 72.61
C THR A 240 71.05 -2.98 73.42
N GLY A 241 70.05 -2.21 73.89
CA GLY A 241 70.28 -1.10 74.82
C GLY A 241 70.88 -1.53 76.16
N HIS A 242 70.45 -2.69 76.70
CA HIS A 242 71.06 -3.24 77.91
C HIS A 242 72.53 -3.66 77.67
N ILE A 243 72.84 -4.24 76.51
CA ILE A 243 74.22 -4.61 76.13
C ILE A 243 75.10 -3.37 76.03
N ASP A 244 74.62 -2.29 75.41
CA ASP A 244 75.33 -0.99 75.35
C ASP A 244 75.66 -0.45 76.75
N VAL A 245 74.69 -0.49 77.68
CA VAL A 245 74.92 -0.09 79.09
C VAL A 245 75.96 -0.98 79.77
N ILE A 246 75.88 -2.29 79.60
CA ILE A 246 76.86 -3.25 80.18
C ILE A 246 78.25 -3.02 79.59
N ALA A 247 78.35 -2.80 78.28
CA ALA A 247 79.61 -2.51 77.60
C ALA A 247 80.24 -1.21 78.15
N LYS A 248 79.46 -0.14 78.30
CA LYS A 248 79.91 1.13 78.92
C LYS A 248 80.38 0.94 80.37
N GLN A 249 79.65 0.17 81.17
CA GLN A 249 80.05 -0.16 82.54
C GLN A 249 81.34 -0.98 82.58
N THR A 250 81.47 -1.97 81.70
CA THR A 250 82.67 -2.82 81.59
C THR A 250 83.88 -2.01 81.15
N ASN A 251 83.70 -1.08 80.21
CA ASN A 251 84.73 -0.15 79.76
C ASN A 251 85.21 0.74 80.91
N LEU A 252 84.29 1.28 81.72
CA LEU A 252 84.61 2.05 82.92
C LEU A 252 85.36 1.22 83.98
N LEU A 253 84.93 -0.02 84.22
CA LEU A 253 85.60 -0.94 85.14
C LEU A 253 87.02 -1.28 84.66
N ALA A 254 87.18 -1.57 83.38
CA ALA A 254 88.47 -1.85 82.75
C ALA A 254 89.40 -0.64 82.81
N LEU A 255 88.88 0.58 82.59
CA LEU A 255 89.63 1.81 82.74
C LEU A 255 90.13 2.01 84.18
N ASN A 256 89.25 1.83 85.17
CA ASN A 256 89.62 1.92 86.58
C ASN A 256 90.69 0.86 86.95
N ALA A 257 90.56 -0.36 86.44
CA ALA A 257 91.55 -1.42 86.64
C ALA A 257 92.90 -1.09 85.98
N ALA A 258 92.91 -0.53 84.77
CA ALA A 258 94.12 -0.06 84.10
C ALA A 258 94.82 1.07 84.88
N ILE A 259 94.06 2.01 85.44
CA ILE A 259 94.59 3.08 86.30
C ILE A 259 95.26 2.49 87.56
N GLU A 260 94.60 1.56 88.24
CA GLU A 260 95.15 0.97 89.47
C GLU A 260 96.34 0.04 89.18
N ALA A 261 96.33 -0.67 88.05
CA ALA A 261 97.46 -1.46 87.58
C ALA A 261 98.68 -0.58 87.25
N ALA A 262 98.49 0.60 86.66
CA ALA A 262 99.55 1.58 86.44
C ALA A 262 100.10 2.12 87.77
N ARG A 263 99.22 2.30 88.78
CA ARG A 263 99.58 2.77 90.12
C ARG A 263 100.44 1.77 90.90
N ALA A 264 100.26 0.48 90.67
CA ALA A 264 101.06 -0.60 91.27
C ALA A 264 102.46 -0.79 90.63
N GLY A 265 102.80 -0.03 89.58
CA GLY A 265 104.13 -0.08 88.94
C GLY A 265 104.45 -1.44 88.30
N GLU A 266 105.67 -1.95 88.51
CA GLU A 266 106.13 -3.22 87.93
C GLU A 266 105.27 -4.43 88.36
N ALA A 267 104.70 -4.42 89.57
CA ALA A 267 103.86 -5.49 90.08
C ALA A 267 102.48 -5.57 89.38
N GLY A 268 102.01 -4.46 88.80
CA GLY A 268 100.70 -4.37 88.12
C GLY A 268 100.75 -4.63 86.61
N ARG A 269 101.93 -4.84 86.02
CA ARG A 269 102.12 -4.86 84.57
C ARG A 269 101.29 -5.93 83.84
N GLY A 270 101.14 -7.11 84.44
CA GLY A 270 100.28 -8.18 83.89
C GLY A 270 98.78 -7.84 83.96
N PHE A 271 98.34 -7.18 85.05
CA PHE A 271 96.97 -6.71 85.20
C PHE A 271 96.63 -5.58 84.22
N ALA A 272 97.59 -4.69 83.93
CA ALA A 272 97.39 -3.59 82.97
C ALA A 272 97.07 -4.13 81.56
N VAL A 273 97.77 -5.18 81.11
CA VAL A 273 97.52 -5.81 79.80
C VAL A 273 96.12 -6.42 79.73
N VAL A 274 95.69 -7.12 80.79
CA VAL A 274 94.33 -7.69 80.86
C VAL A 274 93.28 -6.58 80.87
N ALA A 275 93.49 -5.52 81.64
CA ALA A 275 92.56 -4.39 81.70
C ALA A 275 92.40 -3.71 80.33
N ASP A 276 93.50 -3.48 79.60
CA ASP A 276 93.43 -2.91 78.24
C ASP A 276 92.72 -3.82 77.24
N GLU A 277 92.88 -5.15 77.35
CA GLU A 277 92.18 -6.10 76.48
C GLU A 277 90.67 -6.14 76.79
N VAL A 278 90.29 -6.13 78.07
CA VAL A 278 88.88 -6.01 78.49
C VAL A 278 88.28 -4.69 78.00
N ARG A 279 89.05 -3.59 78.06
CA ARG A 279 88.63 -2.28 77.55
C ARG A 279 88.33 -2.33 76.05
N LYS A 280 89.21 -2.94 75.25
CA LYS A 280 88.98 -3.15 73.80
C LYS A 280 87.75 -4.01 73.53
N LEU A 281 87.56 -5.11 74.27
CA LEU A 281 86.38 -5.97 74.12
C LEU A 281 85.09 -5.22 74.47
N ALA A 282 85.13 -4.34 75.47
CA ALA A 282 84.00 -3.50 75.84
C ALA A 282 83.67 -2.47 74.75
N ASP A 283 84.67 -1.78 74.19
CA ASP A 283 84.51 -0.86 73.06
C ASP A 283 83.97 -1.59 71.80
N GLN A 284 84.44 -2.80 71.53
CA GLN A 284 83.93 -3.65 70.43
C GLN A 284 82.48 -4.07 70.67
N SER A 285 82.14 -4.44 71.91
CA SER A 285 80.77 -4.81 72.30
C SER A 285 79.81 -3.63 72.15
N GLN A 286 80.25 -2.43 72.51
CA GLN A 286 79.47 -1.21 72.33
C GLN A 286 79.20 -0.93 70.84
N LYS A 287 80.24 -0.98 69.99
CA LYS A 287 80.08 -0.79 68.53
C LYS A 287 79.12 -1.82 67.92
N ALA A 288 79.27 -3.09 68.29
CA ALA A 288 78.36 -4.14 67.82
C ALA A 288 76.92 -3.88 68.26
N ALA A 289 76.70 -3.39 69.49
CA ALA A 289 75.37 -3.00 69.96
C ALA A 289 74.80 -1.82 69.16
N GLU A 290 75.60 -0.80 68.85
CA GLU A 290 75.18 0.34 68.01
C GLU A 290 74.80 -0.11 66.58
N GLU A 291 75.59 -1.00 65.98
CA GLU A 291 75.29 -1.58 64.66
C GLU A 291 73.98 -2.38 64.66
N ILE A 292 73.76 -3.22 65.68
CA ILE A 292 72.51 -3.98 65.85
C ILE A 292 71.34 -3.01 66.03
N ALA A 293 71.48 -1.96 66.84
CA ALA A 293 70.42 -0.98 67.05
C ALA A 293 70.03 -0.27 65.75
N SER A 294 71.02 0.10 64.92
CA SER A 294 70.79 0.68 63.60
C SER A 294 70.07 -0.29 62.66
N ALA A 295 70.47 -1.57 62.64
CA ALA A 295 69.82 -2.58 61.82
C ALA A 295 68.36 -2.81 62.23
N ILE A 296 68.07 -2.84 63.53
CA ILE A 296 66.71 -2.96 64.06
C ILE A 296 65.86 -1.72 63.75
N ALA A 297 66.45 -0.52 63.76
CA ALA A 297 65.75 0.71 63.37
C ALA A 297 65.33 0.67 61.89
N ALA A 298 66.26 0.33 60.99
CA ALA A 298 65.97 0.16 59.56
C ALA A 298 64.92 -0.92 59.30
N MET A 299 64.97 -2.03 60.05
CA MET A 299 63.98 -3.10 59.95
C MET A 299 62.57 -2.64 60.40
N SER A 300 62.46 -1.89 61.51
CA SER A 300 61.18 -1.31 61.95
C SER A 300 60.61 -0.33 60.92
N GLU A 301 61.45 0.51 60.30
CA GLU A 301 61.03 1.44 59.27
C GLU A 301 60.48 0.70 58.04
N ALA A 302 61.20 -0.34 57.57
CA ALA A 302 60.74 -1.18 56.47
C ALA A 302 59.40 -1.87 56.78
N MET A 303 59.24 -2.41 58.00
CA MET A 303 57.98 -3.03 58.44
C MET A 303 56.82 -2.02 58.44
N SER A 304 57.06 -0.79 58.93
CA SER A 304 56.04 0.27 58.90
C SER A 304 55.63 0.65 57.47
N GLY A 305 56.58 0.68 56.53
CA GLY A 305 56.29 0.91 55.12
C GLY A 305 55.40 -0.17 54.51
N VAL A 306 55.68 -1.45 54.81
CA VAL A 306 54.86 -2.58 54.34
C VAL A 306 53.46 -2.56 54.96
N LEU A 307 53.32 -2.21 56.25
CA LEU A 307 52.01 -2.05 56.89
C LEU A 307 51.15 -0.99 56.19
N GLY A 308 51.74 0.16 55.84
CA GLY A 308 51.03 1.20 55.07
C GLY A 308 50.59 0.72 53.68
N GLN A 309 51.40 -0.09 53.00
CA GLN A 309 51.01 -0.72 51.73
C GLN A 309 49.89 -1.75 51.91
N MET A 310 49.92 -2.54 52.98
CA MET A 310 48.86 -3.52 53.29
C MET A 310 47.52 -2.84 53.55
N GLU A 311 47.49 -1.70 54.25
CA GLU A 311 46.27 -0.90 54.42
C GLU A 311 45.73 -0.37 53.10
N ALA A 312 46.60 0.10 52.20
CA ALA A 312 46.19 0.57 50.88
C ALA A 312 45.62 -0.57 50.02
N ILE A 313 46.23 -1.76 50.08
CA ILE A 313 45.72 -2.97 49.41
C ILE A 313 44.36 -3.36 49.96
N SER A 314 44.20 -3.37 51.29
CA SER A 314 42.94 -3.68 51.96
C SER A 314 41.79 -2.77 51.49
N ARG A 315 42.01 -1.44 51.47
CA ARG A 315 41.02 -0.48 50.93
C ARG A 315 40.70 -0.74 49.46
N SER A 316 41.72 -0.96 48.63
CA SER A 316 41.52 -1.25 47.21
C SER A 316 40.72 -2.54 46.98
N MET A 317 40.86 -3.54 47.86
CA MET A 317 40.10 -4.78 47.79
C MET A 317 38.64 -4.58 48.18
N ASP A 318 38.36 -3.80 49.22
CA ASP A 318 36.99 -3.44 49.61
C ASP A 318 36.27 -2.68 48.50
N ASP A 319 36.94 -1.68 47.89
CA ASP A 319 36.39 -0.94 46.74
C ASP A 319 36.11 -1.86 45.54
N SER A 320 37.05 -2.76 45.24
CA SER A 320 36.88 -3.74 44.15
C SER A 320 35.74 -4.72 44.41
N ARG A 321 35.51 -5.07 45.68
CA ARG A 321 34.42 -5.95 46.08
C ARG A 321 33.07 -5.24 45.95
N ALA A 322 32.96 -4.00 46.42
CA ALA A 322 31.76 -3.20 46.25
C ALA A 322 31.41 -3.03 44.75
N MET A 323 32.42 -2.82 43.89
CA MET A 323 32.24 -2.77 42.45
C MET A 323 31.76 -4.09 41.86
N ALA A 324 32.30 -5.24 42.33
CA ALA A 324 31.85 -6.55 41.89
C ALA A 324 30.37 -6.80 42.25
N ASP A 325 29.96 -6.40 43.44
CA ASP A 325 28.59 -6.55 43.93
C ASP A 325 27.60 -5.65 43.16
N ASP A 326 27.95 -4.38 42.89
CA ASP A 326 27.15 -3.48 42.03
C ASP A 326 27.02 -4.04 40.60
N PHE A 327 28.12 -4.53 40.05
CA PHE A 327 28.13 -5.16 38.73
C PHE A 327 27.22 -6.40 38.66
N CYS A 328 27.21 -7.24 39.71
CA CYS A 328 26.26 -8.35 39.85
C CYS A 328 24.81 -7.87 39.81
N GLN A 329 24.48 -6.80 40.54
CA GLN A 329 23.12 -6.25 40.57
C GLN A 329 22.68 -5.73 39.20
N GLN A 330 23.57 -4.99 38.51
CA GLN A 330 23.29 -4.47 37.17
C GLN A 330 23.09 -5.60 36.15
N LEU A 331 23.88 -6.67 36.23
CA LEU A 331 23.71 -7.84 35.38
C LEU A 331 22.42 -8.59 35.65
N GLY A 332 21.98 -8.67 36.92
CA GLY A 332 20.66 -9.20 37.28
C GLY A 332 19.54 -8.43 36.59
N GLY A 333 19.52 -7.10 36.72
CA GLY A 333 18.53 -6.25 36.05
C GLY A 333 18.61 -6.31 34.52
N SER A 334 19.81 -6.51 33.97
CA SER A 334 20.01 -6.70 32.53
C SER A 334 19.45 -8.04 32.04
N ALA A 335 19.63 -9.12 32.80
CA ALA A 335 19.05 -10.43 32.50
C ALA A 335 17.52 -10.38 32.53
N ASP A 336 16.93 -9.74 33.54
CA ASP A 336 15.48 -9.55 33.65
C ASP A 336 14.93 -8.74 32.47
N SER A 337 15.63 -7.67 32.08
CA SER A 337 15.25 -6.85 30.92
C SER A 337 15.27 -7.65 29.63
N ALA A 338 16.26 -8.54 29.45
CA ALA A 338 16.27 -9.44 28.31
C ALA A 338 15.10 -10.44 28.31
N VAL A 339 14.71 -10.97 29.47
CA VAL A 339 13.50 -11.81 29.56
C VAL A 339 12.26 -11.03 29.10
N VAL A 340 12.12 -9.77 29.49
CA VAL A 340 11.03 -8.89 29.03
C VAL A 340 11.06 -8.70 27.50
N VAL A 341 12.22 -8.44 26.91
CA VAL A 341 12.37 -8.33 25.44
C VAL A 341 12.02 -9.64 24.75
N GLY A 342 12.44 -10.78 25.29
CA GLY A 342 12.09 -12.10 24.77
C GLY A 342 10.59 -12.35 24.78
N ASN A 343 9.90 -11.97 25.87
CA ASN A 343 8.44 -12.08 25.96
C ASN A 343 7.73 -11.15 24.97
N LEU A 344 8.20 -9.91 24.80
CA LEU A 344 7.64 -8.97 23.82
C LEU A 344 7.78 -9.51 22.40
N ALA A 345 8.91 -10.13 22.07
CA ALA A 345 9.12 -10.79 20.79
C ALA A 345 8.16 -11.98 20.58
N VAL A 346 7.83 -12.74 21.62
CA VAL A 346 6.80 -13.78 21.54
C VAL A 346 5.42 -13.15 21.24
N THR A 347 5.05 -12.08 21.93
CA THR A 347 3.77 -11.38 21.71
C THR A 347 3.68 -10.80 20.30
N ILE A 348 4.76 -10.19 19.78
CA ILE A 348 4.80 -9.71 18.39
C ILE A 348 4.62 -10.89 17.42
N GLY A 349 5.29 -12.03 17.65
CA GLY A 349 5.13 -13.22 16.82
C GLY A 349 3.70 -13.76 16.79
N GLN A 350 3.00 -13.74 17.93
CA GLN A 350 1.57 -14.09 18.01
C GLN A 350 0.69 -13.09 17.25
N GLY A 351 0.98 -11.79 17.38
CA GLY A 351 0.29 -10.74 16.63
C GLY A 351 0.44 -10.91 15.11
N VAL A 352 1.67 -11.22 14.66
CA VAL A 352 1.94 -11.51 13.24
C VAL A 352 1.14 -12.72 12.75
N ALA A 353 1.06 -13.81 13.53
CA ALA A 353 0.26 -14.98 13.15
C ALA A 353 -1.23 -14.63 12.98
N SER A 354 -1.79 -13.81 13.88
CA SER A 354 -3.18 -13.31 13.77
C SER A 354 -3.37 -12.42 12.54
N MET A 355 -2.42 -11.50 12.28
CA MET A 355 -2.46 -10.65 11.08
C MET A 355 -2.34 -11.46 9.79
N GLN A 356 -1.52 -12.52 9.77
CA GLN A 356 -1.37 -13.40 8.61
C GLN A 356 -2.68 -14.15 8.32
N SER A 357 -3.37 -14.62 9.36
CA SER A 357 -4.72 -15.21 9.20
C SER A 357 -5.73 -14.19 8.66
N SER A 358 -5.71 -12.96 9.17
CA SER A 358 -6.54 -11.87 8.65
C SER A 358 -6.23 -11.55 7.18
N MET A 359 -4.96 -11.53 6.80
CA MET A 359 -4.55 -11.33 5.39
C MET A 359 -4.97 -12.47 4.48
N GLN A 360 -5.01 -13.72 4.98
CA GLN A 360 -5.56 -14.84 4.22
C GLN A 360 -7.07 -14.66 3.97
N LEU A 361 -7.82 -14.18 4.95
CA LEU A 361 -9.25 -13.86 4.80
C LEU A 361 -9.47 -12.72 3.81
N VAL A 362 -8.68 -11.64 3.90
CA VAL A 362 -8.74 -10.53 2.95
C VAL A 362 -8.39 -11.00 1.54
N SER A 363 -7.36 -11.83 1.38
CA SER A 363 -6.98 -12.45 0.10
C SER A 363 -8.11 -13.33 -0.46
N LEU A 364 -8.80 -14.09 0.38
CA LEU A 364 -9.96 -14.88 -0.01
C LEU A 364 -11.12 -13.98 -0.47
N ALA A 365 -11.43 -12.94 0.31
CA ALA A 365 -12.46 -11.96 -0.02
C ALA A 365 -12.21 -11.30 -1.38
N GLN A 366 -10.95 -10.90 -1.65
CA GLN A 366 -10.58 -10.30 -2.94
C GLN A 366 -10.70 -11.28 -4.10
N ARG A 367 -10.30 -12.54 -3.90
CA ARG A 367 -10.47 -13.59 -4.92
C ARG A 367 -11.94 -13.83 -5.24
N ALA A 368 -12.76 -14.01 -4.22
CA ALA A 368 -14.20 -14.19 -4.38
C ALA A 368 -14.81 -13.01 -5.15
N ARG A 369 -14.44 -11.76 -4.82
CA ARG A 369 -14.90 -10.55 -5.53
C ARG A 369 -14.50 -10.51 -7.01
N ARG A 370 -13.27 -10.91 -7.31
CA ARG A 370 -12.79 -11.01 -8.69
C ARG A 370 -13.59 -12.05 -9.47
N ASP A 371 -13.85 -13.20 -8.87
CA ASP A 371 -14.61 -14.28 -9.49
C ASP A 371 -16.07 -13.85 -9.78
N VAL A 372 -16.72 -13.09 -8.89
CA VAL A 372 -18.02 -12.42 -9.19
C VAL A 372 -17.91 -11.61 -10.47
N THR A 373 -16.85 -10.82 -10.57
CA THR A 373 -16.71 -9.83 -11.63
C THR A 373 -16.53 -10.52 -12.97
N GLU A 374 -15.68 -11.54 -13.04
CA GLU A 374 -15.51 -12.34 -14.26
C GLU A 374 -16.81 -13.06 -14.65
N ILE A 375 -17.55 -13.61 -13.66
CA ILE A 375 -18.89 -14.21 -13.85
C ILE A 375 -19.88 -13.22 -14.48
N VAL A 376 -19.99 -12.00 -13.93
CA VAL A 376 -20.96 -11.00 -14.38
C VAL A 376 -20.69 -10.56 -15.81
N HIS A 377 -19.42 -10.60 -16.24
CA HIS A 377 -19.02 -10.26 -17.61
C HIS A 377 -19.09 -11.45 -18.59
N GLY A 378 -19.55 -12.63 -18.13
CA GLY A 378 -19.70 -13.82 -18.97
C GLY A 378 -18.39 -14.52 -19.32
N ASN A 379 -17.31 -14.23 -18.58
CA ASN A 379 -16.04 -14.93 -18.74
C ASN A 379 -16.06 -16.23 -17.91
N GLU A 380 -15.49 -17.30 -18.45
CA GLU A 380 -15.35 -18.56 -17.71
C GLU A 380 -14.37 -18.37 -16.54
N VAL A 381 -14.85 -18.57 -15.32
CA VAL A 381 -13.99 -18.65 -14.13
C VAL A 381 -13.33 -20.04 -14.13
N ALA A 382 -12.00 -20.06 -14.09
CA ALA A 382 -11.24 -21.30 -14.11
C ALA A 382 -11.57 -22.21 -12.91
N ASP A 383 -11.85 -23.48 -13.19
CA ASP A 383 -12.13 -24.55 -12.23
C ASP A 383 -10.93 -24.78 -11.27
N ARG A 384 -10.99 -24.22 -10.06
CA ARG A 384 -9.96 -24.35 -9.03
C ARG A 384 -10.58 -24.34 -7.65
N LYS A 385 -10.27 -25.33 -6.80
CA LYS A 385 -10.65 -25.51 -5.38
C LYS A 385 -11.53 -24.38 -4.78
N MET A 386 -12.75 -24.28 -5.29
CA MET A 386 -13.73 -23.30 -4.85
C MET A 386 -14.39 -23.80 -3.57
N SER A 387 -14.60 -22.89 -2.62
CA SER A 387 -15.45 -23.12 -1.45
C SER A 387 -16.86 -23.54 -1.88
N GLN A 388 -17.62 -24.13 -0.97
CA GLN A 388 -18.98 -24.60 -1.28
C GLN A 388 -19.90 -23.43 -1.69
N MET A 389 -19.70 -22.24 -1.11
CA MET A 389 -20.42 -21.02 -1.47
C MET A 389 -20.01 -20.48 -2.85
N GLU A 390 -18.71 -20.49 -3.17
CA GLU A 390 -18.21 -20.11 -4.51
C GLU A 390 -18.75 -21.04 -5.61
N ARG A 391 -18.89 -22.35 -5.33
CA ARG A 391 -19.53 -23.29 -6.26
C ARG A 391 -21.02 -23.04 -6.45
N GLN A 392 -21.76 -22.70 -5.38
CA GLN A 392 -23.16 -22.32 -5.49
C GLN A 392 -23.32 -21.03 -6.31
N ALA A 393 -22.47 -20.03 -6.07
CA ALA A 393 -22.44 -18.81 -6.86
C ALA A 393 -22.13 -19.10 -8.34
N LEU A 394 -21.16 -19.97 -8.65
CA LEU A 394 -20.82 -20.38 -10.02
C LEU A 394 -21.95 -21.17 -10.72
N ALA A 395 -22.68 -22.00 -9.97
CA ALA A 395 -23.81 -22.76 -10.50
C ALA A 395 -25.00 -21.85 -10.88
N LEU A 396 -25.25 -20.79 -10.10
CA LEU A 396 -26.21 -19.73 -10.43
C LEU A 396 -25.71 -18.87 -11.59
N ALA A 397 -24.42 -18.51 -11.57
CA ALA A 397 -23.72 -17.71 -12.58
C ALA A 397 -23.75 -18.28 -14.01
N SER A 398 -23.73 -19.60 -14.14
CA SER A 398 -23.74 -20.31 -15.43
C SER A 398 -25.14 -20.42 -16.07
N GLY A 399 -26.19 -20.01 -15.34
CA GLY A 399 -27.60 -20.09 -15.75
C GLY A 399 -28.20 -18.85 -16.44
N ARG A 400 -27.60 -18.35 -17.54
CA ARG A 400 -28.17 -17.37 -18.51
C ARG A 400 -28.62 -15.95 -18.06
N THR A 401 -28.41 -15.00 -18.99
CA THR A 401 -28.92 -13.60 -19.13
C THR A 401 -29.28 -12.82 -17.86
N TRP A 402 -28.27 -12.09 -17.38
CA TRP A 402 -28.30 -11.18 -16.23
C TRP A 402 -28.99 -9.85 -16.57
N ILE A 403 -30.32 -9.84 -16.51
CA ILE A 403 -31.12 -8.62 -16.69
C ILE A 403 -31.25 -7.91 -15.34
N LYS A 404 -31.15 -6.57 -15.32
CA LYS A 404 -31.34 -5.77 -14.11
C LYS A 404 -32.74 -6.03 -13.50
N GLY A 405 -32.77 -6.62 -12.29
CA GLY A 405 -34.00 -6.99 -11.58
C GLY A 405 -34.45 -8.44 -11.76
N SER A 406 -33.62 -9.32 -12.31
CA SER A 406 -33.91 -10.77 -12.33
C SER A 406 -33.65 -11.41 -10.96
N ALA A 407 -34.45 -12.44 -10.63
CA ALA A 407 -34.32 -13.22 -9.41
C ALA A 407 -32.93 -13.89 -9.29
N ASP A 408 -32.35 -14.30 -10.42
CA ASP A 408 -31.03 -14.94 -10.46
C ASP A 408 -29.91 -13.96 -10.05
N ARG A 409 -30.02 -12.68 -10.45
CA ARG A 409 -29.08 -11.62 -10.04
C ARG A 409 -29.20 -11.30 -8.55
N GLU A 410 -30.41 -11.27 -8.02
CA GLU A 410 -30.65 -11.05 -6.58
C GLU A 410 -30.13 -12.21 -5.73
N ALA A 411 -30.34 -13.45 -6.17
CA ALA A 411 -29.81 -14.64 -5.50
C ALA A 411 -28.26 -14.67 -5.46
N LEU A 412 -27.60 -14.24 -6.54
CA LEU A 412 -26.14 -14.12 -6.58
C LEU A 412 -25.62 -13.05 -5.60
N ILE A 413 -26.29 -11.88 -5.55
CA ILE A 413 -25.96 -10.82 -4.60
C ILE A 413 -26.10 -11.34 -3.16
N GLU A 414 -27.19 -12.05 -2.84
CA GLU A 414 -27.43 -12.59 -1.50
C GLU A 414 -26.36 -13.60 -1.05
N ILE A 415 -25.86 -14.45 -1.97
CA ILE A 415 -24.79 -15.40 -1.67
C ILE A 415 -23.48 -14.67 -1.37
N TYR A 416 -23.12 -13.66 -2.16
CA TYR A 416 -21.91 -12.89 -1.93
C TYR A 416 -22.01 -12.01 -0.69
N ASP A 417 -23.17 -11.42 -0.39
CA ASP A 417 -23.41 -10.70 0.86
C ASP A 417 -23.22 -11.60 2.08
N LYS A 418 -23.74 -12.84 2.04
CA LYS A 418 -23.49 -13.84 3.10
C LYS A 418 -22.02 -14.22 3.24
N LEU A 419 -21.30 -14.35 2.12
CA LEU A 419 -19.87 -14.65 2.12
C LEU A 419 -19.06 -13.49 2.72
N PHE A 420 -19.33 -12.25 2.32
CA PHE A 420 -18.66 -11.07 2.87
C PHE A 420 -19.00 -10.83 4.34
N ALA A 421 -20.26 -11.01 4.74
CA ALA A 421 -20.67 -10.91 6.15
C ALA A 421 -19.91 -11.93 7.04
N ASN A 422 -19.74 -13.17 6.57
CA ASN A 422 -18.97 -14.19 7.30
C ASN A 422 -17.48 -13.82 7.38
N ILE A 423 -16.91 -13.25 6.33
CA ILE A 423 -15.52 -12.77 6.35
C ILE A 423 -15.35 -11.59 7.30
N GLU A 424 -16.30 -10.64 7.33
CA GLU A 424 -16.30 -9.51 8.28
C GLU A 424 -16.43 -9.98 9.73
N GLU A 425 -17.31 -10.95 10.00
CA GLU A 425 -17.47 -11.54 11.33
C GLU A 425 -16.22 -12.28 11.81
N GLN A 426 -15.43 -12.87 10.90
CA GLN A 426 -14.15 -13.51 11.22
C GLN A 426 -12.97 -12.53 11.39
N LEU A 427 -13.12 -11.28 10.95
CA LEU A 427 -12.11 -10.22 11.08
C LEU A 427 -12.28 -9.37 12.36
N LEU A 428 -13.47 -9.41 12.98
CA LEU A 428 -13.80 -8.75 14.25
C LEU A 428 -13.55 -9.70 15.43
#